data_AF-A0A6I1R1D6-F1
#
_entry.id   AF-A0A6I1R1D6-F1
#
_cell.length_a   1.000
_cell.length_b   1.000
_cell.length_c   1.000
_cell.angle_alpha   90.00
_cell.angle_beta   90.00
_cell.angle_gamma   90.00
#
_symmetry.space_group_name_H-M   'P 1'
#
loop_
_entity.id
_entity.type
_entity.pdbx_description
1 polymer ?
#
loop_
_entity_poly.entity_id
_entity_poly.type
_entity_poly.pdbx_seq_one_letter_code
_entity_poly.pdbx_strand_id
1 'polypeptide(L)'
;HRAIIEATSDIACAYKPNFAFFEAMGAAGYEALAQTLEAIPRDIPVIADAKRGDVPNTAMAYARAIYDVWNCDAVTVNPYLGHDSIEPFLRPGRGVFLLCRTSNPGAGDLQDLRTGDDGAPLYQVIARRAAEWGNDGSIGLVVGATYPDEGRAIRKLAPGLLFLVPGLGAQGGDLEASVAATLDRSGQGCLFNASRQVIYAGAGKDFDVAARAAALALRDAINGVRDAQVVRRQVKAPMDLRPADRVQLKKAHACGGDQWTVTRIGADIGLRCERCERHVLLDRVTVERRIVAFIERAPSAATG
;
A
#
# COMPACT_ATOMS: atom_id res chain seq x y z
N HIS A 1 4.74 14.40 -24.41
CA HIS A 1 4.02 14.15 -23.14
C HIS A 1 2.58 14.66 -23.17
N ARG A 2 2.31 15.90 -23.62
CA ARG A 2 0.97 16.50 -23.67
C ARG A 2 -0.14 15.58 -24.21
N ALA A 3 0.01 15.03 -25.41
CA ALA A 3 -1.00 14.11 -25.99
C ALA A 3 -1.29 12.87 -25.11
N ILE A 4 -0.27 12.30 -24.45
CA ILE A 4 -0.48 11.18 -23.51
C ILE A 4 -1.29 11.64 -22.30
N ILE A 5 -0.98 12.82 -21.75
CA ILE A 5 -1.68 13.38 -20.60
C ILE A 5 -3.14 13.66 -20.95
N GLU A 6 -3.38 14.35 -22.06
CA GLU A 6 -4.74 14.63 -22.57
C GLU A 6 -5.53 13.34 -22.76
N ALA A 7 -4.92 12.30 -23.33
CA ALA A 7 -5.57 11.02 -23.57
C ALA A 7 -5.77 10.16 -22.30
N THR A 8 -5.16 10.49 -21.16
CA THR A 8 -5.19 9.64 -19.95
C THR A 8 -5.61 10.34 -18.66
N SER A 9 -5.80 11.66 -18.66
CA SER A 9 -6.04 12.46 -17.46
C SER A 9 -7.33 12.11 -16.71
N ASP A 10 -8.37 11.65 -17.40
CA ASP A 10 -9.62 11.16 -16.81
C ASP A 10 -9.51 9.75 -16.20
N ILE A 11 -8.38 9.06 -16.42
CA ILE A 11 -8.12 7.68 -15.98
C ILE A 11 -7.06 7.67 -14.87
N ALA A 12 -6.03 8.51 -15.00
CA ALA A 12 -4.86 8.54 -14.12
C ALA A 12 -5.18 9.23 -12.79
N CYS A 13 -4.92 8.54 -11.67
CA CYS A 13 -5.05 9.14 -10.33
C CYS A 13 -3.87 10.04 -9.93
N ALA A 14 -2.74 9.95 -10.62
CA ALA A 14 -1.57 10.79 -10.43
C ALA A 14 -0.63 10.65 -11.64
N TYR A 15 0.18 11.67 -11.90
CA TYR A 15 1.31 11.59 -12.84
C TYR A 15 2.63 11.59 -12.10
N LYS A 16 3.58 10.77 -12.56
CA LYS A 16 4.88 10.60 -11.91
C LYS A 16 6.06 10.83 -12.87
N PRO A 17 6.37 12.07 -13.26
CA PRO A 17 7.54 12.37 -14.07
C PRO A 17 8.82 11.91 -13.37
N ASN A 18 9.68 11.21 -14.09
CA ASN A 18 10.99 10.81 -13.60
C ASN A 18 12.03 11.84 -14.05
N PHE A 19 12.56 12.59 -13.07
CA PHE A 19 13.41 13.75 -13.30
C PHE A 19 14.68 13.41 -14.07
N ALA A 20 15.24 12.20 -13.88
CA ALA A 20 16.48 11.80 -14.51
C ALA A 20 16.43 11.88 -16.05
N PHE A 21 15.27 11.58 -16.67
CA PHE A 21 15.13 11.65 -18.12
C PHE A 21 15.11 13.09 -18.66
N PHE A 22 14.63 14.04 -17.86
CA PHE A 22 14.66 15.46 -18.19
C PHE A 22 16.05 16.04 -17.91
N GLU A 23 16.65 15.72 -16.76
CA GLU A 23 18.00 16.14 -16.38
C GLU A 23 19.05 15.76 -17.43
N ALA A 24 18.95 14.56 -18.01
CA ALA A 24 19.85 14.08 -19.05
C ALA A 24 19.85 14.95 -20.32
N MET A 25 18.82 15.79 -20.53
CA MET A 25 18.69 16.70 -21.67
C MET A 25 19.14 18.14 -21.33
N GLY A 26 19.66 18.40 -20.12
CA GLY A 26 20.11 19.72 -19.69
C GLY A 26 18.97 20.75 -19.63
N ALA A 27 19.27 22.00 -20.01
CA ALA A 27 18.32 23.11 -19.94
C ALA A 27 17.02 22.85 -20.73
N ALA A 28 17.14 22.33 -21.95
CA ALA A 28 15.98 21.96 -22.78
C ALA A 28 15.12 20.86 -22.12
N GLY A 29 15.73 19.98 -21.33
CA GLY A 29 15.01 19.00 -20.52
C GLY A 29 14.17 19.62 -19.43
N TYR A 30 14.69 20.63 -18.73
CA TYR A 30 13.92 21.37 -17.73
C TYR A 30 12.78 22.19 -18.34
N GLU A 31 12.97 22.76 -19.54
CA GLU A 31 11.88 23.38 -20.30
C GLU A 31 10.79 22.36 -20.65
N ALA A 32 11.19 21.17 -21.12
CA ALA A 32 10.26 20.08 -21.41
C ALA A 32 9.55 19.58 -20.15
N LEU A 33 10.22 19.55 -18.98
CA LEU A 33 9.60 19.24 -17.70
C LEU A 33 8.54 20.28 -17.35
N ALA A 34 8.86 21.58 -17.45
CA ALA A 34 7.92 22.66 -17.18
C ALA A 34 6.66 22.53 -18.05
N GLN A 35 6.83 22.32 -19.36
CA GLN A 35 5.71 22.12 -20.29
C GLN A 35 4.92 20.84 -20.00
N THR A 36 5.57 19.80 -19.49
CA THR A 36 4.91 18.54 -19.11
C THR A 36 4.06 18.75 -17.86
N LEU A 37 4.57 19.45 -16.86
CA LEU A 37 3.86 19.77 -15.62
C LEU A 37 2.66 20.70 -15.89
N GLU A 38 2.83 21.70 -16.76
CA GLU A 38 1.76 22.61 -17.15
C GLU A 38 0.61 21.90 -17.88
N ALA A 39 0.91 20.83 -18.61
CA ALA A 39 -0.11 20.05 -19.32
C ALA A 39 -0.94 19.15 -18.39
N ILE A 40 -0.53 18.91 -17.14
CA ILE A 40 -1.25 18.07 -16.18
C ILE A 40 -2.37 18.92 -15.53
N PRO A 41 -3.64 18.47 -15.55
CA PRO A 41 -4.72 19.14 -14.85
C PRO A 41 -4.41 19.34 -13.36
N ARG A 42 -4.72 20.52 -12.82
CA ARG A 42 -4.33 20.95 -11.46
C ARG A 42 -4.92 20.10 -10.33
N ASP A 43 -6.01 19.41 -10.60
CA ASP A 43 -6.69 18.51 -9.67
C ASP A 43 -6.08 17.10 -9.63
N ILE A 44 -5.14 16.79 -10.54
CA ILE A 44 -4.43 15.50 -10.58
C ILE A 44 -3.07 15.66 -9.90
N PRO A 45 -2.80 14.92 -8.81
CA PRO A 45 -1.53 14.99 -8.10
C PRO A 45 -0.32 14.65 -8.97
N VAL A 46 0.78 15.38 -8.74
CA VAL A 46 2.07 15.14 -9.38
C VAL A 46 3.09 14.61 -8.38
N ILE A 47 3.71 13.48 -8.71
CA ILE A 47 4.75 12.84 -7.90
C ILE A 47 6.09 12.98 -8.63
N ALA A 48 6.99 13.80 -8.10
CA ALA A 48 8.35 13.92 -8.60
C ALA A 48 9.16 12.65 -8.29
N ASP A 49 9.40 11.82 -9.30
CA ASP A 49 10.29 10.68 -9.12
C ASP A 49 11.75 11.10 -9.30
N ALA A 50 12.29 11.66 -8.22
CA ALA A 50 13.59 12.32 -8.17
C ALA A 50 14.63 11.58 -7.31
N LYS A 51 14.19 10.64 -6.46
CA LYS A 51 15.03 9.79 -5.59
C LYS A 51 16.09 10.58 -4.83
N ARG A 52 15.73 11.77 -4.35
CA ARG A 52 16.66 12.68 -3.66
C ARG A 52 17.11 12.07 -2.33
N GLY A 53 18.27 12.48 -1.85
CA GLY A 53 18.82 12.05 -0.57
C GLY A 53 20.17 12.71 -0.36
N ASP A 54 20.25 13.60 0.63
CA ASP A 54 21.43 14.39 0.94
C ASP A 54 21.38 14.87 2.40
N VAL A 55 22.45 15.48 2.90
CA VAL A 55 22.46 16.07 4.24
C VAL A 55 21.48 17.25 4.34
N PRO A 56 21.01 17.61 5.55
CA PRO A 56 19.84 18.48 5.74
C PRO A 56 19.85 19.79 4.94
N ASN A 57 20.97 20.52 4.90
CA ASN A 57 21.05 21.80 4.17
C ASN A 57 20.83 21.63 2.65
N THR A 58 21.40 20.58 2.05
CA THR A 58 21.19 20.27 0.64
C THR A 58 19.79 19.70 0.39
N ALA A 59 19.29 18.88 1.31
CA ALA A 59 17.92 18.35 1.26
C ALA A 59 16.87 19.47 1.27
N MET A 60 17.09 20.57 1.99
CA MET A 60 16.22 21.76 1.94
C MET A 60 16.17 22.39 0.54
N ALA A 61 17.30 22.47 -0.16
CA ALA A 61 17.34 22.99 -1.53
C ALA A 61 16.56 22.07 -2.49
N TYR A 62 16.68 20.75 -2.33
CA TYR A 62 15.86 19.79 -3.08
C TYR A 62 14.38 19.93 -2.78
N ALA A 63 13.98 20.00 -1.51
CA ALA A 63 12.59 20.18 -1.13
C ALA A 63 12.00 21.48 -1.70
N ARG A 64 12.76 22.59 -1.66
CA ARG A 64 12.36 23.86 -2.28
C ARG A 64 12.17 23.72 -3.79
N ALA A 65 13.13 23.11 -4.48
CA ALA A 65 13.01 22.90 -5.91
C ALA A 65 11.74 22.12 -6.26
N ILE A 66 11.46 21.03 -5.54
CA ILE A 66 10.33 20.15 -5.85
C ILE A 66 8.97 20.78 -5.51
N TYR A 67 8.81 21.32 -4.29
CA TYR A 67 7.52 21.77 -3.80
C TYR A 67 7.20 23.22 -4.13
N ASP A 68 8.21 24.09 -4.25
CA ASP A 68 8.00 25.54 -4.39
C ASP A 68 8.24 26.01 -5.83
N VAL A 69 9.22 25.41 -6.54
CA VAL A 69 9.54 25.76 -7.94
C VAL A 69 8.75 24.91 -8.91
N TRP A 70 8.86 23.58 -8.81
CA TRP A 70 8.15 22.65 -9.70
C TRP A 70 6.71 22.38 -9.26
N ASN A 71 6.32 22.83 -8.06
CA ASN A 71 4.99 22.66 -7.49
C ASN A 71 4.45 21.23 -7.58
N CYS A 72 5.31 20.23 -7.38
CA CYS A 72 4.88 18.84 -7.28
C CYS A 72 4.22 18.60 -5.91
N ASP A 73 3.32 17.62 -5.84
CA ASP A 73 2.58 17.29 -4.62
C ASP A 73 3.33 16.28 -3.76
N ALA A 74 4.09 15.39 -4.39
CA ALA A 74 4.91 14.42 -3.69
C ALA A 74 6.27 14.18 -4.35
N VAL A 75 7.18 13.51 -3.64
CA VAL A 75 8.53 13.20 -4.14
C VAL A 75 9.03 11.83 -3.68
N THR A 76 9.83 11.16 -4.49
CA THR A 76 10.57 9.96 -4.05
C THR A 76 11.90 10.33 -3.40
N VAL A 77 12.20 9.75 -2.24
CA VAL A 77 13.40 10.05 -1.42
C VAL A 77 14.10 8.76 -1.01
N ASN A 78 15.43 8.74 -1.06
CA ASN A 78 16.24 7.65 -0.53
C ASN A 78 16.46 7.85 0.98
N PRO A 79 15.96 6.95 1.85
CA PRO A 79 16.03 7.13 3.30
C PRO A 79 17.38 6.77 3.92
N TYR A 80 18.37 6.37 3.12
CA TYR A 80 19.63 5.80 3.61
C TYR A 80 20.38 6.69 4.62
N LEU A 81 20.30 8.01 4.48
CA LEU A 81 21.01 8.95 5.34
C LEU A 81 20.30 9.22 6.69
N GLY A 82 19.09 8.68 6.90
CA GLY A 82 18.35 8.83 8.15
C GLY A 82 17.26 9.91 8.12
N HIS A 83 16.61 10.11 9.27
CA HIS A 83 15.40 10.93 9.38
C HIS A 83 15.64 12.41 9.06
N ASP A 84 16.75 12.98 9.53
CA ASP A 84 17.13 14.38 9.31
C ASP A 84 17.33 14.73 7.83
N SER A 85 17.72 13.75 7.00
CA SER A 85 17.77 13.91 5.53
C SER A 85 16.38 13.94 4.86
N ILE A 86 15.36 13.39 5.53
CA ILE A 86 13.98 13.29 5.03
C ILE A 86 13.13 14.47 5.53
N GLU A 87 13.39 14.95 6.75
CA GLU A 87 12.62 16.00 7.42
C GLU A 87 12.36 17.25 6.56
N PRO A 88 13.31 17.77 5.74
CA PRO A 88 13.03 18.90 4.86
C PRO A 88 11.91 18.67 3.83
N PHE A 89 11.60 17.41 3.51
CA PHE A 89 10.54 17.02 2.60
C PHE A 89 9.19 16.82 3.28
N LEU A 90 9.14 16.65 4.61
CA LEU A 90 7.91 16.45 5.38
C LEU A 90 7.17 17.77 5.59
N ARG A 91 6.61 18.32 4.51
CA ARG A 91 5.85 19.58 4.51
C ARG A 91 4.34 19.31 4.61
N PRO A 92 3.59 20.14 5.35
CA PRO A 92 2.13 20.02 5.42
C PRO A 92 1.49 20.01 4.03
N GLY A 93 0.60 19.04 3.78
CA GLY A 93 -0.10 18.88 2.50
C GLY A 93 0.78 18.36 1.35
N ARG A 94 2.02 17.94 1.61
CA ARG A 94 2.91 17.32 0.63
C ARG A 94 3.17 15.85 0.99
N GLY A 95 3.46 15.04 -0.03
CA GLY A 95 3.79 13.63 0.10
C GLY A 95 5.28 13.32 -0.07
N VAL A 96 5.75 12.25 0.57
CA VAL A 96 7.10 11.72 0.44
C VAL A 96 7.02 10.20 0.32
N PHE A 97 7.57 9.62 -0.74
CA PHE A 97 7.68 8.18 -0.91
C PHE A 97 9.12 7.71 -0.67
N LEU A 98 9.34 7.02 0.43
CA LEU A 98 10.66 6.51 0.78
C LEU A 98 10.97 5.23 -0.01
N LEU A 99 12.18 5.16 -0.59
CA LEU A 99 12.65 3.94 -1.25
C LEU A 99 12.78 2.82 -0.21
N CYS A 100 11.93 1.79 -0.32
CA CYS A 100 11.87 0.69 0.65
C CYS A 100 12.34 -0.63 0.03
N ARG A 101 11.63 -1.12 -0.99
CA ARG A 101 12.00 -2.30 -1.75
C ARG A 101 11.86 -2.00 -3.23
N THR A 102 12.96 -1.93 -3.96
CA THR A 102 12.94 -1.57 -5.40
C THR A 102 12.86 -2.81 -6.27
N SER A 103 12.50 -2.64 -7.56
CA SER A 103 12.28 -3.75 -8.50
C SER A 103 13.47 -4.10 -9.40
N ASN A 104 14.64 -3.49 -9.17
CA ASN A 104 15.84 -3.75 -9.96
C ASN A 104 16.57 -5.02 -9.51
N PRO A 105 17.31 -5.72 -10.40
CA PRO A 105 18.02 -6.95 -10.05
C PRO A 105 18.97 -6.84 -8.85
N GLY A 106 19.67 -5.71 -8.72
CA GLY A 106 20.58 -5.43 -7.59
C GLY A 106 19.90 -4.91 -6.32
N ALA A 107 18.56 -5.00 -6.20
CA ALA A 107 17.86 -4.56 -4.99
C ALA A 107 18.38 -5.30 -3.74
N GLY A 108 18.68 -6.60 -3.88
CA GLY A 108 19.11 -7.46 -2.78
C GLY A 108 20.48 -7.12 -2.20
N ASP A 109 21.36 -6.43 -2.95
CA ASP A 109 22.74 -6.12 -2.53
C ASP A 109 22.80 -5.40 -1.18
N LEU A 110 21.85 -4.49 -0.95
CA LEU A 110 21.70 -3.76 0.31
C LEU A 110 20.41 -4.10 1.03
N GLN A 111 19.30 -4.23 0.30
CA GLN A 111 17.97 -4.26 0.92
C GLN A 111 17.69 -5.58 1.64
N ASP A 112 18.41 -6.66 1.29
CA ASP A 112 18.29 -7.97 1.92
C ASP A 112 19.33 -8.20 3.04
N LEU A 113 20.23 -7.24 3.27
CA LEU A 113 21.20 -7.29 4.37
C LEU A 113 20.46 -7.41 5.70
N ARG A 114 20.88 -8.38 6.51
CA ARG A 114 20.31 -8.66 7.83
C ARG A 114 20.84 -7.63 8.82
N THR A 115 19.93 -6.99 9.54
CA THR A 115 20.22 -5.88 10.44
C THR A 115 19.51 -6.04 11.77
N GLY A 116 20.10 -5.50 12.84
CA GLY A 116 19.55 -5.57 14.20
C GLY A 116 19.53 -6.96 14.83
N ASP A 117 19.04 -7.04 16.06
CA ASP A 117 19.01 -8.28 16.84
C ASP A 117 18.00 -9.30 16.32
N ASP A 118 16.94 -8.85 15.63
CA ASP A 118 15.91 -9.70 15.04
C ASP A 118 16.28 -10.25 13.65
N GLY A 119 17.44 -9.85 13.11
CA GLY A 119 17.90 -10.27 11.79
C GLY A 119 16.96 -9.84 10.65
N ALA A 120 16.19 -8.77 10.83
CA ALA A 120 15.31 -8.27 9.79
C ALA A 120 16.13 -7.75 8.60
N PRO A 121 15.68 -7.99 7.35
CA PRO A 121 16.33 -7.39 6.19
C PRO A 121 16.13 -5.87 6.20
N LEU A 122 17.09 -5.13 5.66
CA LEU A 122 17.10 -3.66 5.68
C LEU A 122 15.79 -3.03 5.16
N TYR A 123 15.16 -3.60 4.13
CA TYR A 123 13.87 -3.07 3.64
C TYR A 123 12.76 -3.11 4.70
N GLN A 124 12.75 -4.10 5.62
CA GLN A 124 11.78 -4.15 6.71
C GLN A 124 12.09 -3.12 7.79
N VAL A 125 13.37 -2.83 8.03
CA VAL A 125 13.77 -1.73 8.91
C VAL A 125 13.29 -0.41 8.35
N ILE A 126 13.48 -0.15 7.04
CA ILE A 126 12.96 1.06 6.39
C ILE A 126 11.44 1.15 6.53
N ALA A 127 10.71 0.06 6.30
CA ALA A 127 9.25 0.04 6.47
C ALA A 127 8.81 0.39 7.89
N ARG A 128 9.50 -0.14 8.92
CA ARG A 128 9.22 0.18 10.33
C ARG A 128 9.50 1.65 10.63
N ARG A 129 10.65 2.17 10.20
CA ARG A 129 11.03 3.58 10.39
C ARG A 129 10.04 4.52 9.71
N ALA A 130 9.62 4.23 8.49
CA ALA A 130 8.61 5.02 7.81
C ALA A 130 7.28 5.05 8.56
N ALA A 131 6.87 3.91 9.17
CA ALA A 131 5.65 3.85 9.98
C ALA A 131 5.78 4.63 11.30
N GLU A 132 6.98 4.69 11.89
CA GLU A 132 7.29 5.51 13.07
C GLU A 132 7.29 7.01 12.73
N TRP A 133 7.85 7.39 11.58
CA TRP A 133 7.95 8.79 11.13
C TRP A 133 6.64 9.34 10.55
N GLY A 134 5.83 8.50 9.90
CA GLY A 134 4.67 8.91 9.08
C GLY A 134 3.36 9.07 9.83
N ASN A 135 3.34 9.84 10.92
CA ASN A 135 2.16 9.99 11.80
C ASN A 135 1.10 10.98 11.29
N ASP A 136 1.37 11.77 10.25
CA ASP A 136 0.45 12.76 9.66
C ASP A 136 -0.06 12.40 8.25
N GLY A 137 0.32 11.22 7.73
CA GLY A 137 -0.05 10.76 6.39
C GLY A 137 0.79 11.32 5.23
N SER A 138 1.85 12.09 5.52
CA SER A 138 2.77 12.62 4.50
C SER A 138 3.71 11.54 3.92
N ILE A 139 3.95 10.44 4.64
CA ILE A 139 4.92 9.41 4.25
C ILE A 139 4.22 8.20 3.60
N GLY A 140 4.76 7.80 2.45
CA GLY A 140 4.50 6.53 1.78
C GLY A 140 5.80 5.77 1.50
N LEU A 141 5.66 4.57 0.92
CA LEU A 141 6.79 3.70 0.58
C LEU A 141 6.80 3.36 -0.91
N VAL A 142 7.98 3.30 -1.51
CA VAL A 142 8.18 2.68 -2.83
C VAL A 142 8.42 1.20 -2.64
N VAL A 143 7.52 0.38 -3.20
CA VAL A 143 7.52 -1.09 -3.08
C VAL A 143 7.36 -1.70 -4.46
N GLY A 144 8.40 -2.34 -4.99
CA GLY A 144 8.42 -2.93 -6.32
C GLY A 144 7.41 -4.09 -6.46
N ALA A 145 6.75 -4.16 -7.61
CA ALA A 145 5.76 -5.21 -7.89
C ALA A 145 6.37 -6.62 -8.01
N THR A 146 7.68 -6.75 -8.23
CA THR A 146 8.37 -8.01 -8.54
C THR A 146 8.32 -9.04 -7.40
N TYR A 147 8.14 -8.60 -6.15
CA TYR A 147 8.25 -9.47 -4.97
C TYR A 147 6.99 -9.42 -4.08
N PRO A 148 5.94 -10.20 -4.41
CA PRO A 148 4.68 -10.20 -3.66
C PRO A 148 4.82 -10.55 -2.16
N ASP A 149 5.72 -11.46 -1.79
CA ASP A 149 5.92 -11.83 -0.38
C ASP A 149 6.51 -10.69 0.46
N GLU A 150 7.46 -9.96 -0.11
CA GLU A 150 8.05 -8.79 0.52
C GLU A 150 7.03 -7.66 0.62
N GLY A 151 6.21 -7.46 -0.43
CA GLY A 151 5.07 -6.54 -0.39
C GLY A 151 4.09 -6.85 0.75
N ARG A 152 3.77 -8.13 0.97
CA ARG A 152 2.94 -8.58 2.12
C ARG A 152 3.62 -8.28 3.45
N ALA A 153 4.90 -8.57 3.57
CA ALA A 153 5.67 -8.31 4.79
C ALA A 153 5.69 -6.81 5.12
N ILE A 154 5.95 -5.96 4.13
CA ILE A 154 5.95 -4.49 4.27
C ILE A 154 4.55 -3.98 4.63
N ARG A 155 3.48 -4.47 3.98
CA ARG A 155 2.10 -4.10 4.34
C ARG A 155 1.74 -4.46 5.78
N LYS A 156 2.26 -5.57 6.31
CA LYS A 156 2.05 -5.93 7.73
C LYS A 156 2.74 -4.96 8.68
N LEU A 157 3.94 -4.50 8.33
CA LEU A 157 4.75 -3.56 9.14
C LEU A 157 4.23 -2.13 9.05
N ALA A 158 3.76 -1.70 7.88
CA ALA A 158 3.27 -0.36 7.58
C ALA A 158 1.81 -0.39 7.06
N PRO A 159 0.83 -0.81 7.89
CA PRO A 159 -0.54 -1.06 7.42
C PRO A 159 -1.28 0.20 6.95
N GLY A 160 -0.94 1.38 7.49
CA GLY A 160 -1.60 2.64 7.17
C GLY A 160 -0.91 3.51 6.12
N LEU A 161 0.31 3.17 5.69
CA LEU A 161 1.05 3.99 4.73
C LEU A 161 0.62 3.72 3.29
N LEU A 162 0.67 4.76 2.45
CA LEU A 162 0.42 4.63 1.01
C LEU A 162 1.64 4.01 0.31
N PHE A 163 1.43 3.01 -0.55
CA PHE A 163 2.53 2.40 -1.32
C PHE A 163 2.51 2.88 -2.77
N LEU A 164 3.63 3.42 -3.24
CA LEU A 164 3.90 3.63 -4.65
C LEU A 164 4.51 2.34 -5.21
N VAL A 165 3.78 1.67 -6.10
CA VAL A 165 4.13 0.34 -6.61
C VAL A 165 4.53 0.41 -8.08
N PRO A 166 5.82 0.58 -8.40
CA PRO A 166 6.31 0.51 -9.77
C PRO A 166 6.52 -0.94 -10.23
N GLY A 167 6.52 -1.12 -11.56
CA GLY A 167 6.98 -2.36 -12.19
C GLY A 167 5.91 -3.39 -12.52
N LEU A 168 4.61 -3.03 -12.42
CA LEU A 168 3.54 -3.90 -12.93
C LEU A 168 3.66 -4.09 -14.44
N GLY A 169 3.42 -5.32 -14.92
CA GLY A 169 3.27 -5.69 -16.33
C GLY A 169 4.55 -5.72 -17.19
N ALA A 170 5.51 -4.84 -16.95
CA ALA A 170 6.74 -4.76 -17.77
C ALA A 170 7.92 -5.63 -17.26
N GLN A 171 7.82 -6.22 -16.06
CA GLN A 171 8.92 -6.95 -15.41
C GLN A 171 8.56 -8.39 -15.01
N GLY A 172 7.55 -9.00 -15.65
CA GLY A 172 7.22 -10.41 -15.46
C GLY A 172 6.54 -10.77 -14.14
N GLY A 173 6.07 -9.79 -13.36
CA GLY A 173 5.31 -10.01 -12.14
C GLY A 173 3.85 -10.39 -12.43
N ASP A 174 3.33 -11.36 -11.68
CA ASP A 174 1.90 -11.68 -11.63
C ASP A 174 1.13 -10.47 -11.08
N LEU A 175 0.40 -9.78 -11.95
CA LEU A 175 -0.39 -8.59 -11.60
C LEU A 175 -1.34 -8.88 -10.44
N GLU A 176 -2.02 -10.03 -10.41
CA GLU A 176 -2.95 -10.37 -9.34
C GLU A 176 -2.19 -10.51 -8.02
N ALA A 177 -1.10 -11.27 -8.00
CA ALA A 177 -0.31 -11.48 -6.80
C ALA A 177 0.31 -10.19 -6.26
N SER A 178 0.89 -9.35 -7.13
CA SER A 178 1.54 -8.10 -6.76
C SER A 178 0.54 -7.05 -6.24
N VAL A 179 -0.62 -6.93 -6.90
CA VAL A 179 -1.69 -6.05 -6.43
C VAL A 179 -2.20 -6.57 -5.09
N ALA A 180 -2.66 -7.83 -5.01
CA ALA A 180 -3.23 -8.41 -3.80
C ALA A 180 -2.28 -8.38 -2.58
N ALA A 181 -0.98 -8.55 -2.82
CA ALA A 181 0.05 -8.51 -1.78
C ALA A 181 0.18 -7.16 -1.09
N THR A 182 -0.06 -6.07 -1.81
CA THR A 182 0.26 -4.71 -1.35
C THR A 182 -0.96 -3.94 -0.85
N LEU A 183 -2.19 -4.37 -1.18
CA LEU A 183 -3.42 -3.68 -0.76
C LEU A 183 -3.59 -3.66 0.77
N ASP A 184 -4.05 -2.52 1.28
CA ASP A 184 -4.52 -2.40 2.66
C ASP A 184 -5.82 -3.19 2.90
N ARG A 185 -6.33 -3.21 4.14
CA ARG A 185 -7.52 -3.98 4.53
C ARG A 185 -8.78 -3.63 3.73
N SER A 186 -8.92 -2.38 3.31
CA SER A 186 -10.02 -1.86 2.47
C SER A 186 -9.86 -2.14 0.98
N GLY A 187 -8.77 -2.78 0.55
CA GLY A 187 -8.49 -2.97 -0.88
C GLY A 187 -7.92 -1.71 -1.55
N GLN A 188 -7.42 -0.76 -0.75
CA GLN A 188 -6.81 0.50 -1.19
C GLN A 188 -5.33 0.55 -0.80
N GLY A 189 -4.80 1.75 -0.54
CA GLY A 189 -3.47 1.94 0.03
C GLY A 189 -2.31 1.81 -0.95
N CYS A 190 -2.58 1.75 -2.26
CA CYS A 190 -1.56 1.64 -3.30
C CYS A 190 -1.83 2.58 -4.49
N LEU A 191 -0.76 3.24 -4.96
CA LEU A 191 -0.64 3.88 -6.26
C LEU A 191 0.19 2.98 -7.17
N PHE A 192 -0.44 2.41 -8.18
CA PHE A 192 0.20 1.50 -9.12
C PHE A 192 0.78 2.28 -10.30
N ASN A 193 2.10 2.30 -10.42
CA ASN A 193 2.76 3.05 -11.48
C ASN A 193 2.92 2.20 -12.75
N ALA A 194 2.37 2.72 -13.85
CA ALA A 194 2.63 2.26 -15.20
C ALA A 194 3.31 3.36 -16.01
N SER A 195 4.32 2.98 -16.78
CA SER A 195 5.08 3.91 -17.63
C SER A 195 5.18 3.33 -19.03
N ARG A 196 6.27 2.61 -19.35
CA ARG A 196 6.57 2.08 -20.69
C ARG A 196 5.42 1.33 -21.35
N GLN A 197 4.69 0.50 -20.62
CA GLN A 197 3.55 -0.27 -21.16
C GLN A 197 2.35 0.57 -21.59
N VAL A 198 2.26 1.83 -21.13
CA VAL A 198 1.24 2.79 -21.55
C VAL A 198 1.84 3.72 -22.62
N ILE A 199 2.98 4.34 -22.33
CA ILE A 199 3.60 5.36 -23.20
C ILE A 199 4.01 4.76 -24.56
N TYR A 200 4.44 3.50 -24.59
CA TYR A 200 4.89 2.81 -25.79
C TYR A 200 3.94 1.68 -26.24
N ALA A 201 2.67 1.74 -25.83
CA ALA A 201 1.65 0.77 -26.24
C ALA A 201 1.38 0.80 -27.75
N GLY A 202 1.63 1.93 -28.41
CA GLY A 202 1.52 2.09 -29.85
C GLY A 202 2.61 2.99 -30.41
N ALA A 203 2.68 3.05 -31.73
CA ALA A 203 3.61 3.90 -32.48
C ALA A 203 2.86 4.63 -33.61
N GLY A 204 3.47 5.68 -34.16
CA GLY A 204 2.89 6.43 -35.28
C GLY A 204 1.90 7.51 -34.82
N LYS A 205 0.84 7.73 -35.60
CA LYS A 205 -0.11 8.85 -35.38
C LYS A 205 -1.12 8.58 -34.26
N ASP A 206 -1.44 7.32 -33.99
CA ASP A 206 -2.49 6.91 -33.03
C ASP A 206 -1.89 6.41 -31.69
N PHE A 207 -0.69 6.87 -31.35
CA PHE A 207 0.04 6.42 -30.16
C PHE A 207 -0.70 6.77 -28.86
N ASP A 208 -1.41 7.89 -28.85
CA ASP A 208 -2.24 8.38 -27.76
C ASP A 208 -3.49 7.53 -27.54
N VAL A 209 -4.15 7.11 -28.62
CA VAL A 209 -5.27 6.16 -28.59
C VAL A 209 -4.83 4.81 -28.01
N ALA A 210 -3.69 4.29 -28.47
CA ALA A 210 -3.13 3.04 -27.95
C ALA A 210 -2.74 3.17 -26.47
N ALA A 211 -2.13 4.29 -26.08
CA ALA A 211 -1.79 4.57 -24.68
C ALA A 211 -3.03 4.62 -23.79
N ARG A 212 -4.10 5.28 -24.23
CA ARG A 212 -5.38 5.32 -23.52
C ARG A 212 -5.96 3.92 -23.33
N ALA A 213 -5.99 3.11 -24.38
CA ALA A 213 -6.49 1.74 -24.30
C ALA A 213 -5.68 0.90 -23.30
N ALA A 214 -4.35 1.01 -23.31
CA ALA A 214 -3.48 0.32 -22.35
C ALA A 214 -3.70 0.79 -20.90
N ALA A 215 -3.92 2.10 -20.69
CA ALA A 215 -4.22 2.66 -19.37
C ALA A 215 -5.57 2.16 -18.82
N LEU A 216 -6.61 2.12 -19.66
CA LEU A 216 -7.93 1.58 -19.31
C LEU A 216 -7.84 0.10 -18.93
N ALA A 217 -7.25 -0.71 -19.80
CA ALA A 217 -7.10 -2.15 -19.57
C ALA A 217 -6.38 -2.45 -18.25
N LEU A 218 -5.31 -1.70 -17.94
CA LEU A 218 -4.58 -1.85 -16.70
C LEU A 218 -5.41 -1.42 -15.48
N ARG A 219 -6.09 -0.26 -15.55
CA ARG A 219 -6.96 0.22 -14.47
C ARG A 219 -8.02 -0.82 -14.14
N ASP A 220 -8.66 -1.38 -15.17
CA ASP A 220 -9.74 -2.34 -15.02
C ASP A 220 -9.23 -3.66 -14.44
N ALA A 221 -8.05 -4.14 -14.87
CA ALA A 221 -7.40 -5.29 -14.27
C ALA A 221 -7.07 -5.08 -12.78
N ILE A 222 -6.52 -3.91 -12.42
CA ILE A 222 -6.22 -3.56 -11.02
C ILE A 222 -7.51 -3.52 -10.18
N ASN A 223 -8.56 -2.86 -10.69
CA ASN A 223 -9.83 -2.75 -9.98
C ASN A 223 -10.52 -4.11 -9.82
N GLY A 224 -10.45 -4.98 -10.83
CA GLY A 224 -10.94 -6.36 -10.71
C GLY A 224 -10.28 -7.12 -9.56
N VAL A 225 -8.95 -6.97 -9.38
CA VAL A 225 -8.25 -7.59 -8.25
C VAL A 225 -8.65 -6.94 -6.92
N ARG A 226 -8.80 -5.60 -6.87
CA ARG A 226 -9.24 -4.89 -5.65
C ARG A 226 -10.61 -5.38 -5.20
N ASP A 227 -11.57 -5.43 -6.12
CA ASP A 227 -12.94 -5.86 -5.83
C ASP A 227 -12.97 -7.33 -5.37
N ALA A 228 -12.24 -8.20 -6.06
CA ALA A 228 -12.10 -9.60 -5.66
C ALA A 228 -11.50 -9.76 -4.25
N GLN A 229 -10.53 -8.92 -3.88
CA GLN A 229 -9.92 -8.96 -2.54
C GLN A 229 -10.85 -8.45 -1.45
N VAL A 230 -11.63 -7.40 -1.72
CA VAL A 230 -12.66 -6.91 -0.79
C VAL A 230 -13.72 -7.98 -0.56
N VAL A 231 -14.20 -8.62 -1.64
CA VAL A 231 -15.16 -9.73 -1.56
C VAL A 231 -14.56 -10.92 -0.81
N ARG A 232 -13.36 -11.40 -1.17
CA ARG A 232 -12.69 -12.52 -0.46
C ARG A 232 -12.53 -12.27 1.04
N ARG A 233 -12.31 -11.01 1.45
CA ARG A 233 -12.15 -10.63 2.87
C ARG A 233 -13.48 -10.46 3.61
N GLN A 234 -14.52 -10.02 2.92
CA GLN A 234 -15.90 -10.01 3.45
C GLN A 234 -16.45 -11.44 3.58
N VAL A 235 -16.07 -12.33 2.65
CA VAL A 235 -16.44 -13.75 2.62
C VAL A 235 -15.36 -14.59 3.32
N LYS A 236 -14.75 -14.09 4.40
CA LYS A 236 -14.02 -15.00 5.30
C LYS A 236 -15.06 -15.99 5.82
N ALA A 237 -14.90 -17.28 5.49
CA ALA A 237 -15.84 -18.31 5.93
C ALA A 237 -16.12 -18.11 7.42
N PRO A 238 -17.40 -18.07 7.83
CA PRO A 238 -17.75 -17.88 9.23
C PRO A 238 -16.95 -18.83 10.08
N MET A 239 -16.42 -18.35 11.20
CA MET A 239 -15.71 -19.21 12.13
C MET A 239 -16.63 -20.38 12.47
N ASP A 240 -16.12 -21.61 12.36
CA ASP A 240 -16.88 -22.83 12.67
C ASP A 240 -17.15 -22.89 14.18
N LEU A 241 -18.12 -22.11 14.64
CA LEU A 241 -18.62 -22.10 16.00
C LEU A 241 -19.70 -23.15 16.15
N ARG A 242 -19.59 -23.95 17.20
CA ARG A 242 -20.52 -25.04 17.52
C ARG A 242 -21.18 -24.74 18.87
N PRO A 243 -22.46 -25.13 19.06
CA PRO A 243 -23.02 -25.19 20.41
C PRO A 243 -22.10 -26.04 21.32
N ALA A 244 -21.94 -25.61 22.56
CA ALA A 244 -21.00 -26.13 23.56
C ALA A 244 -19.50 -25.89 23.33
N ASP A 245 -19.09 -25.18 22.27
CA ASP A 245 -17.72 -24.64 22.22
C ASP A 245 -17.45 -23.75 23.43
N ARG A 246 -16.27 -23.88 24.05
CA ARG A 246 -15.82 -22.97 25.10
C ARG A 246 -14.74 -22.06 24.54
N VAL A 247 -14.98 -20.75 24.62
CA VAL A 247 -14.14 -19.73 23.99
C VAL A 247 -13.75 -18.65 25.00
N GLN A 248 -12.56 -18.08 24.83
CA GLN A 248 -12.13 -16.89 25.56
C GLN A 248 -12.36 -15.66 24.69
N LEU A 249 -13.05 -14.64 25.23
CA LEU A 249 -13.23 -13.36 24.55
C LEU A 249 -12.27 -12.30 25.10
N LYS A 250 -11.80 -11.42 24.21
CA LYS A 250 -10.89 -10.30 24.53
C LYS A 250 -11.47 -9.31 25.55
N LYS A 251 -12.80 -9.18 25.61
CA LYS A 251 -13.50 -8.35 26.58
C LYS A 251 -14.18 -9.24 27.62
N ALA A 252 -13.83 -9.06 28.89
CA ALA A 252 -14.51 -9.71 29.99
C ALA A 252 -15.98 -9.27 30.10
N HIS A 253 -16.82 -10.16 30.62
CA HIS A 253 -18.16 -9.86 31.08
C HIS A 253 -18.12 -8.85 32.24
N ALA A 254 -19.25 -8.19 32.54
CA ALA A 254 -19.36 -7.25 33.66
C ALA A 254 -19.01 -7.89 35.02
N CYS A 255 -19.14 -9.21 35.17
CA CYS A 255 -18.71 -9.94 36.37
C CYS A 255 -17.19 -10.18 36.45
N GLY A 256 -16.43 -9.80 35.42
CA GLY A 256 -14.99 -10.02 35.30
C GLY A 256 -14.58 -11.41 34.79
N GLY A 257 -15.51 -12.23 34.27
CA GLY A 257 -15.18 -13.50 33.60
C GLY A 257 -15.01 -13.30 32.09
N ASP A 258 -14.04 -13.97 31.47
CA ASP A 258 -13.72 -13.84 30.04
C ASP A 258 -13.87 -15.15 29.25
N GLN A 259 -14.20 -16.24 29.93
CA GLN A 259 -14.53 -17.54 29.35
C GLN A 259 -16.05 -17.71 29.17
N TRP A 260 -16.43 -18.23 28.01
CA TRP A 260 -17.82 -18.33 27.57
C TRP A 260 -18.09 -19.67 26.92
N THR A 261 -19.24 -20.25 27.21
CA THR A 261 -19.80 -21.37 26.45
C THR A 261 -20.71 -20.84 25.35
N VAL A 262 -20.52 -21.29 24.11
CA VAL A 262 -21.42 -20.99 22.99
C VAL A 262 -22.70 -21.80 23.16
N THR A 263 -23.84 -21.12 23.24
CA THR A 263 -25.15 -21.78 23.47
C THR A 263 -26.03 -21.82 22.22
N ARG A 264 -25.81 -20.90 21.26
CA ARG A 264 -26.61 -20.81 20.03
C ARG A 264 -25.75 -20.31 18.87
N ILE A 265 -25.99 -20.88 17.68
CA ILE A 265 -25.38 -20.46 16.42
C ILE A 265 -26.46 -19.89 15.50
N GLY A 266 -26.15 -18.76 14.85
CA GLY A 266 -27.06 -18.03 13.96
C GLY A 266 -26.44 -16.71 13.52
N ALA A 267 -27.27 -15.78 13.05
CA ALA A 267 -26.84 -14.40 12.79
C ALA A 267 -26.31 -13.72 14.07
N ASP A 268 -26.95 -14.04 15.20
CA ASP A 268 -26.43 -13.78 16.54
C ASP A 268 -25.98 -15.07 17.22
N ILE A 269 -24.91 -14.96 18.00
CA ILE A 269 -24.33 -16.03 18.78
C ILE A 269 -24.75 -15.86 20.24
N GLY A 270 -25.34 -16.91 20.79
CA GLY A 270 -25.63 -17.00 22.22
C GLY A 270 -24.37 -17.40 22.98
N LEU A 271 -24.04 -16.66 24.03
CA LEU A 271 -22.90 -16.93 24.89
C LEU A 271 -23.34 -16.96 26.35
N ARG A 272 -22.88 -17.96 27.09
CA ARG A 272 -23.06 -18.07 28.55
C ARG A 272 -21.72 -17.84 29.25
N CYS A 273 -21.66 -16.86 30.13
CA CYS A 273 -20.44 -16.61 30.92
C CYS A 273 -20.20 -17.75 31.91
N GLU A 274 -19.00 -18.34 31.92
CA GLU A 274 -18.70 -19.48 32.79
C GLU A 274 -18.50 -19.09 34.27
N ARG A 275 -18.33 -17.80 34.55
CA ARG A 275 -18.15 -17.29 35.92
C ARG A 275 -19.47 -16.98 36.63
N CYS A 276 -20.48 -16.46 35.93
CA CYS A 276 -21.73 -16.02 36.55
C CYS A 276 -23.00 -16.48 35.83
N GLU A 277 -22.86 -17.38 34.85
CA GLU A 277 -23.93 -18.07 34.12
C GLU A 277 -24.94 -17.19 33.35
N ARG A 278 -24.72 -15.88 33.32
CA ARG A 278 -25.55 -14.95 32.54
C ARG A 278 -25.34 -15.19 31.05
N HIS A 279 -26.45 -15.08 30.32
CA HIS A 279 -26.48 -15.23 28.88
C HIS A 279 -26.45 -13.86 28.21
N VAL A 280 -25.68 -13.75 27.15
CA VAL A 280 -25.67 -12.59 26.26
C VAL A 280 -25.87 -13.07 24.82
N LEU A 281 -26.43 -12.18 24.02
CA LEU A 281 -26.57 -12.36 22.59
C LEU A 281 -25.70 -11.29 21.92
N LEU A 282 -24.82 -11.69 21.01
CA LEU A 282 -23.97 -10.77 20.25
C LEU A 282 -24.02 -11.18 18.79
N ASP A 283 -23.93 -10.21 17.88
CA ASP A 283 -23.84 -10.51 16.46
C ASP A 283 -22.58 -11.35 16.17
N ARG A 284 -22.68 -12.24 15.17
CA ARG A 284 -21.61 -13.19 14.83
C ARG A 284 -20.29 -12.51 14.55
N VAL A 285 -20.28 -11.40 13.79
CA VAL A 285 -19.05 -10.68 13.43
C VAL A 285 -18.34 -10.16 14.67
N THR A 286 -19.08 -9.63 15.64
CA THR A 286 -18.55 -9.17 16.92
C THR A 286 -17.94 -10.31 17.72
N VAL A 287 -18.59 -11.49 17.78
CA VAL A 287 -18.05 -12.65 18.50
C VAL A 287 -16.78 -13.16 17.85
N GLU A 288 -16.79 -13.39 16.54
CA GLU A 288 -15.62 -13.88 15.81
C GLU A 288 -14.40 -12.95 15.93
N ARG A 289 -14.62 -11.62 15.97
CA ARG A 289 -13.55 -10.64 16.18
C ARG A 289 -13.04 -10.58 17.62
N ARG A 290 -13.84 -11.02 18.59
CA ARG A 290 -13.50 -10.97 20.02
C ARG A 290 -12.90 -12.26 20.54
N ILE A 291 -13.09 -13.40 19.87
CA ILE A 291 -12.48 -14.66 20.28
C ILE A 291 -10.95 -14.55 20.22
N VAL A 292 -10.31 -14.84 21.34
CA VAL A 292 -8.85 -14.90 21.51
C VAL A 292 -8.36 -16.33 21.37
N ALA A 293 -9.10 -17.28 21.94
CA ALA A 293 -8.77 -18.70 21.91
C ALA A 293 -10.03 -19.57 22.04
N PHE A 294 -9.96 -20.80 21.50
CA PHE A 294 -10.85 -21.89 21.88
C PHE A 294 -10.26 -22.59 23.10
N ILE A 295 -10.96 -22.52 24.23
CA ILE A 295 -10.61 -23.26 25.45
C ILE A 295 -10.93 -24.74 25.25
N GLU A 296 -12.06 -25.03 24.62
CA GLU A 296 -12.51 -26.39 24.35
C GLU A 296 -13.41 -26.39 23.11
N ARG A 297 -13.29 -27.44 22.28
CA ARG A 297 -14.09 -27.60 21.05
C ARG A 297 -15.14 -28.67 21.27
N ALA A 298 -16.38 -28.35 20.91
CA ALA A 298 -17.44 -29.35 20.89
C ALA A 298 -17.15 -30.40 19.80
N PRO A 299 -17.49 -31.68 20.05
CA PRO A 299 -17.31 -32.74 19.07
C PRO A 299 -17.99 -32.39 17.74
N SER A 300 -17.33 -32.71 16.63
CA SER A 300 -17.95 -32.54 15.32
C SER A 300 -19.13 -33.50 15.23
N ALA A 301 -20.30 -33.02 14.82
CA ALA A 301 -21.38 -33.92 14.46
C ALA A 301 -20.87 -34.82 13.33
N ALA A 302 -20.70 -36.11 13.61
CA ALA A 302 -20.46 -37.10 12.57
C ALA A 302 -21.70 -37.10 11.68
N THR A 303 -21.50 -36.98 10.37
CA THR A 303 -22.52 -37.26 9.35
C THR A 303 -23.07 -38.65 9.58
N GLY A 304 -24.28 -38.72 10.13
CA GLY A 304 -25.17 -39.88 10.05
C GLY A 304 -26.05 -39.76 8.82
#